data_AF-A0A1H9Q917-F1
#
_entry.id   AF-A0A1H9Q917-F1
#
_cell.length_a   1.000
_cell.length_b   1.000
_cell.length_c   1.000
_cell.angle_alpha   90.00
_cell.angle_beta   90.00
_cell.angle_gamma   90.00
#
_symmetry.space_group_name_H-M   'P 1'
#
loop_
_entity.id
_entity.type
_entity.pdbx_description
1 polymer ?
#
loop_
_entity_poly.entity_id
_entity_poly.type
_entity_poly.pdbx_seq_one_letter_code
_entity_poly.pdbx_strand_id
1 'polypeptide(L)'
;MAYPETPWRARLRPASFRGAGFKVEQDTRQGGRRVALHEFPKRDTPYAEDMGRAAKRVTISAYCIGPYYLDDRDALITALEQEGSGLLIHPSLGEETVVCVGYNVTEERTHGGYCALEINFVEAGEAADTVLQDDTASQGTTKATSAKSAATSSAQSQLETSDTWTIEA
;
A
#
# COMPACT_ATOMS: atom_id res chain seq x y z
N MET A 1 -36.94 -9.99 -32.39
CA MET A 1 -36.94 -10.28 -30.93
C MET A 1 -35.58 -9.83 -30.40
N ALA A 2 -35.50 -8.62 -29.85
CA ALA A 2 -34.26 -8.08 -29.31
C ALA A 2 -34.02 -8.67 -27.92
N TYR A 3 -32.85 -9.24 -27.68
CA TYR A 3 -32.49 -9.70 -26.33
C TYR A 3 -32.37 -8.47 -25.42
N PRO A 4 -32.97 -8.49 -24.21
CA PRO A 4 -32.77 -7.41 -23.26
C PRO A 4 -31.27 -7.31 -22.97
N GLU A 5 -30.71 -6.11 -23.14
CA GLU A 5 -29.31 -5.86 -22.77
C GLU A 5 -29.10 -6.31 -21.32
N THR A 6 -28.13 -7.19 -21.13
CA THR A 6 -27.90 -7.76 -19.80
C THR A 6 -27.31 -6.66 -18.92
N PRO A 7 -27.96 -6.26 -17.82
CA PRO A 7 -27.62 -5.05 -17.06
C PRO A 7 -26.20 -5.05 -16.47
N TRP A 8 -25.54 -6.22 -16.40
CA TRP A 8 -24.15 -6.33 -16.00
C TRP A 8 -23.16 -5.86 -17.09
N ARG A 9 -23.48 -6.03 -18.38
CA ARG A 9 -22.62 -5.60 -19.50
C ARG A 9 -22.53 -4.08 -19.59
N ALA A 10 -23.64 -3.40 -19.35
CA ALA A 10 -23.73 -1.94 -19.33
C ALA A 10 -22.92 -1.30 -18.18
N ARG A 11 -22.50 -2.09 -17.18
CA ARG A 11 -21.69 -1.63 -16.03
C ARG A 11 -20.19 -1.88 -16.20
N LEU A 12 -19.77 -2.56 -17.27
CA LEU A 12 -18.36 -2.82 -17.52
C LEU A 12 -17.65 -1.51 -17.85
N ARG A 13 -16.67 -1.16 -17.02
CA ARG A 13 -15.79 -0.03 -17.27
C ARG A 13 -14.58 -0.49 -18.10
N PRO A 14 -14.00 0.39 -18.93
CA PRO A 14 -12.71 0.09 -19.56
C PRO A 14 -11.67 -0.19 -18.47
N ALA A 15 -10.90 -1.26 -18.63
CA ALA A 15 -9.87 -1.58 -17.66
C ALA A 15 -8.70 -0.61 -17.83
N SER A 16 -8.12 -0.15 -16.72
CA SER A 16 -6.94 0.69 -16.76
C SER A 16 -6.12 0.57 -15.49
N PHE A 17 -4.80 0.68 -15.59
CA PHE A 17 -3.90 0.75 -14.45
C PHE A 17 -3.08 2.04 -14.54
N ARG A 18 -3.17 2.91 -13.51
CA ARG A 18 -2.55 4.25 -13.50
C ARG A 18 -2.88 5.08 -14.76
N GLY A 19 -4.06 4.86 -15.36
CA GLY A 19 -4.50 5.51 -16.59
C GLY A 19 -4.10 4.79 -17.89
N ALA A 20 -3.20 3.80 -17.86
CA ALA A 20 -2.89 2.95 -19.02
C ALA A 20 -4.02 1.94 -19.25
N GLY A 21 -4.70 2.05 -20.39
CA GLY A 21 -5.86 1.21 -20.73
C GLY A 21 -5.46 -0.18 -21.22
N PHE A 22 -6.24 -1.19 -20.86
CA PHE A 22 -6.07 -2.55 -21.38
C PHE A 22 -7.42 -3.29 -21.46
N LYS A 23 -7.43 -4.46 -22.08
CA LYS A 23 -8.58 -5.38 -22.07
C LYS A 23 -8.30 -6.55 -21.15
N VAL A 24 -9.34 -7.09 -20.52
CA VAL A 24 -9.24 -8.24 -19.62
C VAL A 24 -9.85 -9.45 -20.31
N GLU A 25 -9.10 -10.53 -20.38
CA GLU A 25 -9.57 -11.85 -20.82
C GLU A 25 -10.01 -12.70 -19.62
N GLN A 26 -9.18 -12.73 -18.58
CA GLN A 26 -9.42 -13.50 -17.37
C GLN A 26 -8.92 -12.75 -16.13
N ASP A 27 -9.61 -12.93 -15.01
CA ASP A 27 -9.21 -12.43 -13.69
C ASP A 27 -9.36 -13.56 -12.67
N THR A 28 -8.29 -13.82 -11.92
CA THR A 28 -8.23 -14.79 -10.82
C THR A 28 -7.91 -14.06 -9.53
N ARG A 29 -8.67 -14.36 -8.47
CA ARG A 29 -8.51 -13.72 -7.17
C ARG A 29 -8.20 -14.75 -6.10
N GLN A 30 -7.19 -14.45 -5.31
CA GLN A 30 -6.81 -15.24 -4.14
C GLN A 30 -6.89 -14.35 -2.91
N GLY A 31 -7.60 -14.83 -1.89
CA GLY A 31 -7.72 -14.14 -0.61
C GLY A 31 -8.09 -15.14 0.47
N GLY A 32 -7.92 -14.78 1.73
CA GLY A 32 -8.22 -15.66 2.84
C GLY A 32 -7.70 -15.14 4.16
N ARG A 33 -7.50 -16.06 5.10
CA ARG A 33 -6.85 -15.82 6.39
C ARG A 33 -5.57 -16.63 6.45
N ARG A 34 -4.55 -16.06 7.10
CA ARG A 34 -3.31 -16.77 7.41
C ARG A 34 -3.63 -17.67 8.60
N VAL A 35 -3.39 -18.97 8.47
CA VAL A 35 -3.70 -19.94 9.53
C VAL A 35 -2.43 -20.70 9.87
N ALA A 36 -2.06 -20.75 11.15
CA ALA A 36 -1.01 -21.62 11.65
C ALA A 36 -1.63 -22.98 12.05
N LEU A 37 -1.19 -24.05 11.38
CA LEU A 37 -1.67 -25.41 11.64
C LEU A 37 -0.73 -26.10 12.64
N HIS A 38 -1.29 -26.51 13.77
CA HIS A 38 -0.59 -27.28 14.80
C HIS A 38 -1.09 -28.73 14.80
N GLU A 39 -0.19 -29.65 14.44
CA GLU A 39 -0.44 -31.10 14.45
C GLU A 39 0.24 -31.72 15.66
N PHE A 40 -0.50 -32.53 16.42
CA PHE A 40 0.00 -33.19 17.62
C PHE A 40 0.03 -34.71 17.41
N PRO A 41 1.12 -35.42 17.78
CA PRO A 41 1.18 -36.87 17.68
C PRO A 41 0.03 -37.55 18.44
N LYS A 42 -0.57 -38.58 17.82
CA LYS A 42 -1.73 -39.35 18.34
C LYS A 42 -3.06 -38.57 18.45
N ARG A 43 -3.17 -37.40 17.81
CA ARG A 43 -4.43 -36.67 17.71
C ARG A 43 -4.85 -36.55 16.25
N ASP A 44 -6.04 -37.04 15.94
CA ASP A 44 -6.57 -37.01 14.57
C ASP A 44 -7.08 -35.62 14.16
N THR A 45 -7.32 -34.72 15.13
CA THR A 45 -7.81 -33.36 14.88
C THR A 45 -6.70 -32.32 15.10
N PRO A 46 -6.22 -31.64 14.04
CA PRO A 46 -5.26 -30.55 14.17
C PRO A 46 -5.91 -29.29 14.78
N TYR A 47 -5.08 -28.40 15.35
CA TYR A 47 -5.51 -27.09 15.82
C TYR A 47 -5.09 -26.01 14.82
N ALA A 48 -6.03 -25.17 14.40
CA ALA A 48 -5.81 -24.10 13.43
C ALA A 48 -5.92 -22.74 14.14
N GLU A 49 -4.80 -22.03 14.30
CA GLU A 49 -4.77 -20.69 14.87
C GLU A 49 -4.85 -19.63 13.77
N ASP A 50 -5.77 -18.66 13.89
CA ASP A 50 -5.94 -17.58 12.92
C ASP A 50 -4.93 -16.46 13.17
N MET A 51 -4.01 -16.28 12.22
CA MET A 51 -2.94 -15.28 12.20
C MET A 51 -3.33 -14.01 11.43
N GLY A 52 -4.63 -13.81 11.17
CA GLY A 52 -5.17 -12.60 10.56
C GLY A 52 -5.43 -12.72 9.05
N ARG A 53 -5.75 -11.60 8.41
CA ARG A 53 -6.12 -11.58 6.98
C ARG A 53 -4.88 -11.82 6.09
N ALA A 54 -5.01 -12.73 5.13
CA ALA A 54 -4.01 -12.90 4.09
C ALA A 54 -4.13 -11.78 3.05
N ALA A 55 -2.99 -11.33 2.50
CA ALA A 55 -2.98 -10.33 1.45
C ALA A 55 -3.79 -10.84 0.24
N LYS A 56 -4.72 -10.00 -0.23
CA LYS A 56 -5.50 -10.31 -1.42
C LYS A 56 -4.59 -10.17 -2.64
N ARG A 57 -4.52 -11.22 -3.45
CA ARG A 57 -3.80 -11.26 -4.72
C ARG A 57 -4.79 -11.33 -5.86
N VAL A 58 -4.50 -10.60 -6.93
CA VAL A 58 -5.33 -10.53 -8.12
C VAL A 58 -4.41 -10.77 -9.31
N THR A 59 -4.64 -11.84 -10.05
CA THR A 59 -3.92 -12.18 -11.27
C THR A 59 -4.82 -11.89 -12.45
N ILE A 60 -4.41 -10.97 -13.31
CA ILE A 60 -5.19 -10.51 -14.45
C ILE A 60 -4.48 -10.94 -15.73
N SER A 61 -5.18 -11.70 -16.57
CA SER A 61 -4.80 -11.94 -17.96
C SER A 61 -5.39 -10.81 -18.80
N ALA A 62 -4.54 -9.84 -19.10
CA ALA A 62 -4.83 -8.67 -19.91
C ALA A 62 -4.34 -8.86 -21.35
N TYR A 63 -4.90 -8.08 -22.28
CA TYR A 63 -4.38 -7.99 -23.63
C TYR A 63 -4.53 -6.58 -24.20
N CYS A 64 -3.60 -6.23 -25.09
CA CYS A 64 -3.66 -5.05 -25.93
C CYS A 64 -3.84 -5.50 -27.38
N ILE A 65 -4.77 -4.86 -28.09
CA ILE A 65 -5.08 -5.19 -29.48
C ILE A 65 -5.34 -3.91 -30.29
N GLY A 66 -4.78 -3.84 -31.48
CA GLY A 66 -5.01 -2.72 -32.41
C GLY A 66 -3.78 -2.31 -33.20
N PRO A 67 -3.90 -1.29 -34.07
CA PRO A 67 -2.78 -0.79 -34.87
C PRO A 67 -1.67 -0.13 -34.01
N TYR A 68 -2.01 0.35 -32.82
CA TYR A 68 -1.11 1.03 -31.87
C TYR A 68 -0.83 0.18 -30.62
N TYR A 69 -1.01 -1.14 -30.70
CA TYR A 69 -0.87 -2.02 -29.54
C TYR A 69 0.54 -1.98 -28.90
N LEU A 70 1.58 -1.64 -29.68
CA LEU A 70 2.94 -1.47 -29.18
C LEU A 70 3.03 -0.27 -28.24
N ASP A 71 2.43 0.87 -28.60
CA ASP A 71 2.41 2.08 -27.78
C ASP A 71 1.57 1.83 -26.50
N ASP A 72 0.42 1.18 -26.65
CA ASP A 72 -0.45 0.81 -25.51
C ASP A 72 0.27 -0.16 -24.55
N ARG A 73 1.00 -1.15 -25.10
CA ARG A 73 1.82 -2.09 -24.32
C ARG A 73 2.93 -1.34 -23.57
N ASP A 74 3.68 -0.49 -24.24
CA ASP A 74 4.82 0.21 -23.64
C ASP A 74 4.36 1.19 -22.56
N ALA A 75 3.21 1.86 -22.77
CA ALA A 75 2.57 2.69 -21.76
C ALA A 75 2.13 1.87 -20.53
N LEU A 76 1.57 0.68 -20.75
CA LEU A 76 1.16 -0.22 -19.67
C LEU A 76 2.37 -0.76 -18.90
N ILE A 77 3.41 -1.20 -19.58
CA ILE A 77 4.67 -1.65 -18.95
C ILE A 77 5.27 -0.51 -18.12
N THR A 78 5.36 0.69 -18.68
CA THR A 78 5.85 1.87 -17.96
C THR A 78 5.02 2.13 -16.70
N ALA A 79 3.70 1.98 -16.76
CA ALA A 79 2.83 2.13 -15.60
C ALA A 79 3.05 1.03 -14.55
N LEU A 80 3.30 -0.22 -14.97
CA LEU A 80 3.57 -1.36 -14.09
C LEU A 80 4.92 -1.27 -13.38
N GLU A 81 5.91 -0.66 -14.02
CA GLU A 81 7.26 -0.47 -13.46
C GLU A 81 7.37 0.76 -12.54
N GLN A 82 6.36 1.64 -12.53
CA GLN A 82 6.34 2.78 -11.61
C GLN A 82 6.26 2.30 -10.15
N GLU A 83 7.12 2.88 -9.30
CA GLU A 83 7.13 2.62 -7.88
C GLU A 83 5.79 3.01 -7.20
N GLY A 84 5.45 2.28 -6.14
CA GLY A 84 4.30 2.54 -5.29
C GLY A 84 2.99 1.92 -5.77
N SER A 85 1.95 2.15 -4.98
CA SER A 85 0.60 1.69 -5.30
C SER A 85 -0.03 2.50 -6.44
N GLY A 86 -0.73 1.81 -7.34
CA GLY A 86 -1.47 2.41 -8.44
C GLY A 86 -2.97 2.13 -8.35
N LEU A 87 -3.76 3.00 -8.95
CA LEU A 87 -5.19 2.77 -9.13
C LEU A 87 -5.41 1.76 -10.27
N LEU A 88 -6.01 0.62 -9.94
CA LEU A 88 -6.49 -0.38 -10.86
C LEU A 88 -8.01 -0.22 -11.04
N ILE A 89 -8.44 0.08 -12.26
CA ILE A 89 -9.84 0.03 -12.67
C ILE A 89 -10.04 -1.29 -13.39
N HIS A 90 -10.80 -2.19 -12.79
CA HIS A 90 -11.11 -3.48 -13.38
C HIS A 90 -12.61 -3.58 -13.75
N PRO A 91 -12.98 -4.14 -14.92
CA PRO A 91 -14.33 -4.01 -15.47
C PRO A 91 -15.45 -4.53 -14.57
N SER A 92 -15.20 -5.59 -13.80
CA SER A 92 -16.19 -6.19 -12.88
C SER A 92 -15.95 -5.89 -11.40
N LEU A 93 -14.76 -5.41 -11.03
CA LEU A 93 -14.37 -5.19 -9.64
C LEU A 93 -14.56 -3.74 -9.21
N GLY A 94 -14.52 -2.81 -10.17
CA GLY A 94 -14.46 -1.38 -9.88
C GLY A 94 -13.03 -0.91 -9.71
N GLU A 95 -12.83 0.07 -8.84
CA GLU A 95 -11.54 0.71 -8.59
C GLU A 95 -10.91 0.14 -7.32
N GLU A 96 -9.66 -0.30 -7.40
CA GLU A 96 -8.88 -0.83 -6.26
C GLU A 96 -7.47 -0.26 -6.29
N THR A 97 -6.92 0.06 -5.13
CA THR A 97 -5.52 0.50 -5.01
C THR A 97 -4.64 -0.72 -4.79
N VAL A 98 -3.76 -0.99 -5.75
CA VAL A 98 -2.96 -2.21 -5.79
C VAL A 98 -1.50 -1.92 -6.11
N VAL A 99 -0.62 -2.82 -5.72
CA VAL A 99 0.80 -2.83 -6.07
C VAL A 99 1.05 -3.95 -7.06
N CYS A 100 1.74 -3.65 -8.16
CA CYS A 100 2.19 -4.69 -9.10
C CYS A 100 3.37 -5.44 -8.49
N VAL A 101 3.25 -6.76 -8.37
CA VAL A 101 4.32 -7.64 -7.86
C VAL A 101 5.17 -8.19 -9.00
N GLY A 102 4.55 -8.42 -10.15
CA GLY A 102 5.23 -8.91 -11.34
C GLY A 102 4.29 -9.03 -12.52
N TYR A 103 4.85 -9.02 -13.72
CA TYR A 103 4.10 -9.15 -14.95
C TYR A 103 4.89 -9.99 -15.96
N ASN A 104 4.17 -10.70 -16.84
CA ASN A 104 4.72 -11.42 -17.97
C ASN A 104 4.07 -10.90 -19.25
N VAL A 105 4.86 -10.71 -20.30
CA VAL A 105 4.38 -10.27 -21.62
C VAL A 105 4.62 -11.37 -22.63
N THR A 106 3.58 -11.78 -23.34
CA THR A 106 3.63 -12.79 -24.38
C THR A 106 3.19 -12.17 -25.70
N GLU A 107 4.11 -12.16 -26.66
CA GLU A 107 3.86 -11.70 -28.02
C GLU A 107 4.16 -12.82 -29.00
N GLU A 108 3.15 -13.18 -29.78
CA GLU A 108 3.29 -14.19 -30.81
C GLU A 108 3.29 -13.54 -32.18
N ARG A 109 4.35 -13.75 -32.96
CA ARG A 109 4.50 -13.15 -34.30
C ARG A 109 3.42 -13.58 -35.30
N THR A 110 2.76 -14.71 -35.05
CA THR A 110 1.64 -15.24 -35.84
C THR A 110 0.34 -14.46 -35.58
N HIS A 111 0.17 -13.92 -34.37
CA HIS A 111 -0.96 -13.09 -33.96
C HIS A 111 -0.59 -11.61 -34.10
N GLY A 112 -0.60 -11.11 -35.34
CA GLY A 112 -0.29 -9.71 -35.62
C GLY A 112 -1.25 -8.74 -34.93
N GLY A 113 -0.71 -7.75 -34.22
CA GLY A 113 -1.51 -6.71 -33.57
C GLY A 113 -2.06 -7.09 -32.20
N TYR A 114 -1.53 -8.15 -31.58
CA TYR A 114 -1.99 -8.68 -30.29
C TYR A 114 -0.81 -8.87 -29.32
N CYS A 115 -1.01 -8.46 -28.07
CA CYS A 115 -0.06 -8.66 -26.98
C CYS A 115 -0.83 -9.12 -25.75
N ALA A 116 -0.46 -10.28 -25.19
CA ALA A 116 -1.03 -10.79 -23.95
C ALA A 116 -0.12 -10.45 -22.78
N LEU A 117 -0.71 -10.00 -21.67
CA LEU A 117 -0.02 -9.69 -20.43
C LEU A 117 -0.65 -10.44 -19.28
N GLU A 118 0.14 -11.11 -18.48
CA GLU A 118 -0.30 -11.68 -17.21
C GLU A 118 0.28 -10.82 -16.08
N ILE A 119 -0.59 -10.14 -15.33
CA ILE A 119 -0.18 -9.17 -14.32
C ILE A 119 -0.63 -9.63 -12.94
N ASN A 120 0.30 -9.67 -12.00
CA ASN A 120 0.06 -10.05 -10.62
C ASN A 120 0.03 -8.82 -9.72
N PHE A 121 -1.15 -8.52 -9.20
CA PHE A 121 -1.39 -7.44 -8.26
C PHE A 121 -1.59 -7.95 -6.84
N VAL A 122 -1.18 -7.14 -5.87
CA VAL A 122 -1.46 -7.33 -4.45
C VAL A 122 -2.12 -6.07 -3.91
N GLU A 123 -3.10 -6.22 -3.03
CA GLU A 123 -3.74 -5.10 -2.33
C GLU A 123 -2.69 -4.22 -1.66
N ALA A 124 -2.74 -2.91 -1.93
CA ALA A 124 -1.86 -1.96 -1.26
C ALA A 124 -2.30 -1.84 0.20
N GLY A 125 -1.57 -2.47 1.11
CA GLY A 125 -1.73 -2.23 2.54
C GLY A 125 -1.26 -0.81 2.87
N GLU A 126 -1.95 -0.12 3.78
CA GLU A 126 -1.33 1.00 4.46
C GLU A 126 -0.10 0.45 5.18
N ALA A 127 1.07 0.99 4.86
CA ALA A 127 2.21 0.81 5.73
C ALA A 127 1.76 1.33 7.09
N ALA A 128 1.58 0.44 8.06
CA ALA A 128 1.54 0.85 9.44
C ALA A 128 2.90 1.50 9.66
N ASP A 129 2.96 2.82 9.56
CA ASP A 129 4.06 3.61 10.08
C ASP A 129 4.18 3.13 11.52
N THR A 130 5.17 2.28 11.76
CA THR A 130 5.72 2.14 13.09
C THR A 130 6.27 3.53 13.35
N VAL A 131 5.47 4.38 13.96
CA VAL A 131 5.96 5.53 14.70
C VAL A 131 6.93 4.90 15.69
N LEU A 132 8.21 4.84 15.30
CA LEU A 132 9.31 4.64 16.21
C LEU A 132 9.13 5.78 17.19
N GLN A 133 8.53 5.46 18.33
CA GLN A 133 8.32 6.38 19.41
C GLN A 133 9.72 6.89 19.77
N ASP A 134 10.04 8.09 19.28
CA ASP A 134 11.37 8.69 19.35
C ASP A 134 11.96 8.49 20.76
N ASP A 135 13.20 8.01 20.76
CA ASP A 135 14.00 7.58 21.90
C ASP A 135 13.68 8.32 23.22
N THR A 136 13.33 7.54 24.25
CA THR A 136 13.15 7.99 25.64
C THR A 136 14.41 8.71 26.19
N ALA A 137 15.56 8.56 25.54
CA ALA A 137 16.80 9.24 25.88
C ALA A 137 16.76 10.77 25.67
N SER A 138 16.03 11.27 24.66
CA SER A 138 15.94 12.72 24.36
C SER A 138 15.07 13.48 25.39
N GLN A 139 14.08 12.79 25.98
CA GLN A 139 13.26 13.37 27.04
C GLN A 139 14.01 13.52 28.37
N GLY A 140 15.04 12.71 28.62
CA GLY A 140 15.86 12.79 29.84
C GLY A 140 16.76 14.03 29.89
N THR A 141 17.42 14.36 28.78
CA THR A 141 18.33 15.52 28.70
C THR A 141 17.56 16.84 28.75
N THR A 142 16.37 16.91 28.16
CA THR A 142 15.52 18.12 28.16
C THR A 142 14.96 18.44 29.56
N LYS A 143 14.63 17.41 30.36
CA LYS A 143 14.26 17.59 31.77
C LYS A 143 15.47 17.99 32.63
N ALA A 144 16.65 17.46 32.33
CA ALA A 144 17.86 17.80 33.06
C ALA A 144 18.33 19.25 32.79
N THR A 145 18.24 19.73 31.54
CA THR A 145 18.59 21.12 31.20
C THR A 145 17.58 22.13 31.74
N SER A 146 16.28 21.83 31.75
CA SER A 146 15.27 22.71 32.37
C SER A 146 15.37 22.76 33.89
N ALA A 147 15.76 21.67 34.55
CA ALA A 147 16.05 21.68 35.99
C ALA A 147 17.30 22.53 36.32
N LYS A 148 18.34 22.47 35.47
CA LYS A 148 19.56 23.27 35.64
C LYS A 148 19.31 24.76 35.40
N SER A 149 18.53 25.14 34.39
CA SER A 149 18.22 26.56 34.15
C SER A 149 17.31 27.14 35.23
N ALA A 150 16.36 26.36 35.77
CA ALA A 150 15.53 26.78 36.89
C ALA A 150 16.36 27.03 38.18
N ALA A 151 17.36 26.18 38.44
CA ALA A 151 18.26 26.35 39.58
C ALA A 151 19.21 27.57 39.44
N THR A 152 19.63 27.91 38.22
CA THR A 152 20.43 29.12 37.98
C THR A 152 19.59 30.39 38.17
N SER A 153 18.34 30.40 37.70
CA SER A 153 17.47 31.58 37.84
C SER A 153 17.05 31.86 39.28
N SER A 154 16.88 30.82 40.11
CA SER A 154 16.59 31.00 41.54
C SER A 154 17.82 31.45 42.35
N ALA A 155 19.04 31.11 41.91
CA ALA A 155 20.27 31.65 42.48
C ALA A 155 20.48 33.12 42.11
N GLN A 156 20.12 33.52 40.89
CA GLN A 156 20.28 34.89 40.40
C GLN A 156 19.34 35.88 41.10
N SER A 157 18.10 35.49 41.40
CA SER A 157 17.16 36.34 42.12
C SER A 157 17.54 36.59 43.59
N GLN A 158 18.27 35.67 44.22
CA GLN A 158 18.73 35.82 45.62
C GLN A 158 19.89 36.81 45.74
N LEU A 159 20.73 36.93 44.70
CA LEU A 159 21.82 37.92 44.62
C LEU A 159 21.27 39.34 44.38
N GLU A 160 20.17 39.47 43.63
CA GLU A 160 19.54 40.78 43.37
C GLU A 160 18.86 41.36 44.63
N THR A 161 18.35 40.52 45.54
CA THR A 161 17.79 41.00 46.81
C THR A 161 18.84 41.45 47.83
N SER A 162 20.09 40.97 47.75
CA SER A 162 21.13 41.38 48.70
C SER A 162 21.72 42.77 48.43
N ASP A 163 21.52 43.31 47.23
CA ASP A 163 22.13 44.58 46.79
C ASP A 163 21.26 45.82 47.05
N THR A 164 20.12 45.67 47.74
CA THR A 164 19.27 46.82 48.14
C THR A 164 19.44 47.12 49.64
N TRP A 165 20.59 47.72 50.01
CA TRP A 165 20.71 48.42 51.29
C TRP A 165 20.23 49.87 51.13
N THR A 166 19.14 50.18 51.84
CA THR A 166 18.42 51.46 51.89
C THR A 166 19.30 52.63 52.33
N ILE A 167 19.15 53.81 51.71
CA ILE A 167 19.40 55.09 52.37
C ILE A 167 18.22 56.03 52.05
N GLU A 168 17.24 56.10 52.96
CA GLU A 168 16.30 57.22 53.04
C GLU A 168 16.98 58.33 53.86
N ALA A 169 16.94 59.56 53.33
CA ALA A 169 17.37 60.78 54.01
C ALA A 169 16.20 61.75 54.11
#